data_AF-A0A7V9USW2-F1
#
_entry.id   AF-A0A7V9USW2-F1
#
_cell.length_a   1.000
_cell.length_b   1.000
_cell.length_c   1.000
_cell.angle_alpha   90.00
_cell.angle_beta   90.00
_cell.angle_gamma   90.00
#
_symmetry.space_group_name_H-M   'P 1'
#
loop_
_entity.id
_entity.type
_entity.pdbx_description
1 polymer ?
#
loop_
_entity_poly.entity_id
_entity_poly.type
_entity_poly.pdbx_seq_one_letter_code
_entity_poly.pdbx_strand_id
1 'polypeptide(L)'
;MFPGYLTLWLFLIFAFPQSTFPQSTYFPAAGDKWERRTPQQAKIDAVKLKEAVDFAVASESKAPRNLELAHYQTFGREPFGEAIGAFKERGDATGIILRNGYIVAEWGDPQRVDMTFSVTKSFLSTVVGLAFDRKLIKSLQEPVRNYSAPVSIYQTTEKYDDAEKFGKSRLLELFETEHNRKITWEHLLRQTSDWEGTLWGKPDWADRPDKDANNWLNRKRNEPGAVYEYNDVRVNVLALAALNVWRRPLPQVLKEFVMDEIGASNTWRWFGYENSWIVMDGLPAQSVSGGGHWGGGMFISARDMARFGLLTSQNGK
;
A
#
# COMPACT_ATOMS: atom_id res chain seq x y z
N MET A 1 -3.90 11.51 93.35
CA MET A 1 -2.95 11.34 92.23
C MET A 1 -3.45 10.13 91.42
N PHE A 2 -4.28 10.37 90.40
CA PHE A 2 -4.81 9.34 89.49
C PHE A 2 -4.04 9.43 88.18
N PRO A 3 -3.44 8.36 87.63
CA PRO A 3 -2.92 8.38 86.28
C PRO A 3 -4.02 7.94 85.31
N GLY A 4 -4.39 8.84 84.40
CA GLY A 4 -5.29 8.55 83.29
C GLY A 4 -4.57 7.83 82.16
N TYR A 5 -5.23 6.85 81.53
CA TYR A 5 -4.77 6.17 80.33
C TYR A 5 -5.42 6.81 79.10
N LEU A 6 -4.60 7.33 78.19
CA LEU A 6 -4.99 7.88 76.90
C LEU A 6 -5.02 6.73 75.87
N THR A 7 -6.19 6.38 75.36
CA THR A 7 -6.35 5.34 74.32
C THR A 7 -6.24 5.97 72.93
N LEU A 8 -5.17 5.65 72.19
CA LEU A 8 -4.96 6.09 70.82
C LEU A 8 -5.66 5.11 69.86
N TRP A 9 -6.62 5.60 69.06
CA TRP A 9 -7.27 4.82 68.01
C TRP A 9 -6.51 4.98 66.69
N LEU A 10 -5.89 3.89 66.22
CA LEU A 10 -5.27 3.81 64.89
C LEU A 10 -6.32 3.42 63.84
N PHE A 11 -6.66 4.36 62.95
CA PHE A 11 -7.41 4.05 61.73
C PHE A 11 -6.47 3.49 60.66
N LEU A 12 -6.64 2.20 60.33
CA LEU A 12 -5.99 1.54 59.21
C LEU A 12 -6.75 1.87 57.90
N ILE A 13 -6.14 2.69 57.05
CA ILE A 13 -6.62 2.94 55.68
C ILE A 13 -6.13 1.77 54.81
N PHE A 14 -7.05 0.91 54.38
CA PHE A 14 -6.76 -0.11 53.36
C PHE A 14 -6.78 0.52 51.97
N ALA A 15 -5.60 0.83 51.43
CA ALA A 15 -5.45 1.13 50.02
C ALA A 15 -5.45 -0.18 49.22
N PHE A 16 -6.55 -0.47 48.52
CA PHE A 16 -6.60 -1.58 47.56
C PHE A 16 -5.86 -1.18 46.28
N PRO A 17 -4.79 -1.87 45.88
CA PRO A 17 -4.16 -1.62 44.60
C PRO A 17 -5.12 -2.05 43.49
N GLN A 18 -5.56 -1.11 42.66
CA GLN A 18 -6.24 -1.44 41.41
C GLN A 18 -5.20 -1.99 40.44
N SER A 19 -5.14 -3.32 40.31
CA SER A 19 -4.39 -3.98 39.25
C SER A 19 -5.05 -3.69 37.91
N THR A 20 -4.52 -2.71 37.17
CA THR A 20 -4.85 -2.51 35.76
C THR A 20 -4.20 -3.62 34.95
N PHE A 21 -4.92 -4.72 34.74
CA PHE A 21 -4.48 -5.71 33.75
C PHE A 21 -4.45 -5.03 32.38
N PRO A 22 -3.31 -5.01 31.65
CA PRO A 22 -3.30 -4.55 30.28
C PRO A 22 -4.29 -5.40 29.51
N GLN A 23 -5.25 -4.75 28.85
CA GLN A 23 -6.23 -5.44 28.03
C GLN A 23 -5.47 -6.14 26.90
N SER A 24 -5.40 -7.47 26.93
CA SER A 24 -4.70 -8.24 25.90
C SER A 24 -5.36 -8.00 24.54
N THR A 25 -4.57 -7.62 23.53
CA THR A 25 -5.04 -7.55 22.15
C THR A 25 -5.38 -8.96 21.68
N TYR A 26 -6.57 -9.13 21.11
CA TYR A 26 -6.97 -10.37 20.48
C TYR A 26 -6.49 -10.43 19.04
N PHE A 27 -5.98 -11.59 18.63
CA PHE A 27 -5.62 -11.87 17.24
C PHE A 27 -6.59 -12.91 16.68
N PRO A 28 -7.35 -12.58 15.62
CA PRO A 28 -8.28 -13.52 15.00
C PRO A 28 -7.54 -14.64 14.29
N ALA A 29 -7.99 -15.89 14.49
CA ALA A 29 -7.55 -17.01 13.67
C ALA A 29 -7.88 -16.78 12.17
N ALA A 30 -7.25 -17.56 11.31
CA ALA A 30 -7.53 -17.56 9.88
C ALA A 30 -9.01 -17.89 9.58
N GLY A 31 -9.53 -17.35 8.47
CA GLY A 31 -10.93 -17.51 8.07
C GLY A 31 -11.87 -16.46 8.68
N ASP A 32 -13.17 -16.75 8.68
CA ASP A 32 -14.22 -15.77 9.02
C ASP A 32 -14.75 -15.88 10.47
N LYS A 33 -14.14 -16.74 11.29
CA LYS A 33 -14.46 -16.89 12.73
C LYS A 33 -13.86 -15.75 13.57
N TRP A 34 -13.96 -14.52 13.09
CA TRP A 34 -13.49 -13.33 13.80
C TRP A 34 -14.52 -12.92 14.86
N GLU A 35 -14.09 -12.88 16.13
CA GLU A 35 -14.96 -12.51 17.25
C GLU A 35 -15.51 -11.08 17.10
N ARG A 36 -16.82 -10.96 17.34
CA ARG A 36 -17.56 -9.71 17.37
C ARG A 36 -17.92 -9.36 18.80
N ARG A 37 -17.86 -8.06 19.13
CA ARG A 37 -18.25 -7.54 20.44
C ARG A 37 -19.27 -6.43 20.29
N THR A 38 -20.22 -6.39 21.22
CA THR A 38 -21.13 -5.24 21.31
C THR A 38 -20.34 -3.98 21.69
N PRO A 39 -20.85 -2.77 21.38
CA PRO A 39 -20.20 -1.54 21.80
C PRO A 39 -19.92 -1.50 23.31
N GLN A 40 -20.85 -2.01 24.13
CA GLN A 40 -20.69 -2.10 25.59
C GLN A 40 -19.53 -3.02 25.98
N GLN A 41 -19.43 -4.22 25.39
CA GLN A 41 -18.31 -5.15 25.63
C GLN A 41 -16.96 -4.57 25.19
N ALA A 42 -16.97 -3.75 24.13
CA ALA A 42 -15.79 -3.07 23.61
C ALA A 42 -15.48 -1.75 24.32
N LYS A 43 -16.33 -1.32 25.27
CA LYS A 43 -16.24 -0.02 25.97
C LYS A 43 -16.23 1.17 25.00
N ILE A 44 -17.11 1.11 24.00
CA ILE A 44 -17.37 2.17 23.02
C ILE A 44 -18.80 2.67 23.19
N ASP A 45 -18.99 3.98 23.02
CA ASP A 45 -20.31 4.62 22.98
C ASP A 45 -21.11 4.11 21.77
N ALA A 46 -22.22 3.42 22.02
CA ALA A 46 -23.04 2.80 20.98
C ALA A 46 -23.69 3.84 20.05
N VAL A 47 -24.07 5.00 20.57
CA VAL A 47 -24.73 6.06 19.80
C VAL A 47 -23.72 6.66 18.83
N LYS A 48 -22.53 7.03 19.33
CA LYS A 48 -21.47 7.61 18.48
C LYS A 48 -20.94 6.62 17.44
N LEU A 49 -20.85 5.34 17.79
CA LEU A 49 -20.45 4.32 16.82
C LEU A 49 -21.47 4.21 15.68
N LYS A 50 -22.76 4.22 16.02
CA LYS A 50 -23.83 4.21 15.01
C LYS A 50 -23.79 5.47 14.15
N GLU A 51 -23.65 6.65 14.76
CA GLU A 51 -23.53 7.93 14.03
C GLU A 51 -22.35 7.91 13.03
N ALA A 52 -21.21 7.33 13.42
CA ALA A 52 -20.05 7.20 12.54
C ALA A 52 -20.32 6.27 11.34
N VAL A 53 -21.00 5.13 11.57
CA VAL A 53 -21.39 4.20 10.50
C VAL A 53 -22.43 4.85 9.58
N ASP A 54 -23.46 5.47 10.13
CA ASP A 54 -24.50 6.18 9.37
C ASP A 54 -23.87 7.29 8.52
N PHE A 55 -22.93 8.05 9.08
CA PHE A 55 -22.19 9.08 8.34
C PHE A 55 -21.39 8.48 7.18
N ALA A 56 -20.68 7.37 7.40
CA ALA A 56 -19.89 6.72 6.35
C ALA A 56 -20.77 6.22 5.19
N VAL A 57 -21.93 5.63 5.50
CA VAL A 57 -22.90 5.17 4.49
C VAL A 57 -23.51 6.36 3.75
N ALA A 58 -23.92 7.41 4.45
CA ALA A 58 -24.52 8.60 3.85
C ALA A 58 -23.53 9.41 2.98
N SER A 59 -22.22 9.30 3.27
CA SER A 59 -21.14 10.00 2.56
C SER A 59 -20.56 9.22 1.37
N GLU A 60 -21.23 8.15 0.93
CA GLU A 60 -20.76 7.35 -0.18
C GLU A 60 -20.49 8.18 -1.45
N SER A 61 -19.41 7.84 -2.16
CA SER A 61 -19.03 8.50 -3.41
C SER A 61 -20.15 8.44 -4.44
N LYS A 62 -20.37 9.57 -5.12
CA LYS A 62 -21.30 9.71 -6.27
C LYS A 62 -20.64 9.37 -7.61
N ALA A 63 -19.36 9.04 -7.64
CA ALA A 63 -18.67 8.62 -8.86
C ALA A 63 -19.32 7.36 -9.44
N PRO A 64 -19.21 7.11 -10.75
CA PRO A 64 -19.75 5.90 -11.35
C PRO A 64 -19.34 4.61 -10.61
N ARG A 65 -20.24 3.61 -10.60
CA ARG A 65 -19.92 2.28 -10.07
C ARG A 65 -18.86 1.57 -10.93
N ASN A 66 -18.98 1.71 -12.25
CA ASN A 66 -17.96 1.27 -13.20
C ASN A 66 -16.70 2.14 -13.05
N LEU A 67 -15.61 1.57 -12.53
CA LEU A 67 -14.38 2.30 -12.23
C LEU A 67 -13.58 2.70 -13.47
N GLU A 68 -13.73 1.98 -14.58
CA GLU A 68 -13.13 2.39 -15.86
C GLU A 68 -13.82 3.66 -16.39
N LEU A 69 -15.15 3.71 -16.33
CA LEU A 69 -15.90 4.93 -16.65
C LEU A 69 -15.50 6.09 -15.72
N ALA A 70 -15.38 5.83 -14.41
CA ALA A 70 -14.96 6.84 -13.45
C ALA A 70 -13.54 7.37 -13.74
N HIS A 71 -12.63 6.49 -14.16
CA HIS A 71 -11.27 6.83 -14.58
C HIS A 71 -11.28 7.81 -15.75
N TYR A 72 -11.99 7.51 -16.84
CA TYR A 72 -12.06 8.39 -18.02
C TYR A 72 -12.85 9.69 -17.79
N GLN A 73 -13.67 9.75 -16.73
CA GLN A 73 -14.27 11.01 -16.28
C GLN A 73 -13.30 11.89 -15.47
N THR A 74 -12.17 11.34 -15.04
CA THR A 74 -11.19 12.00 -14.16
C THR A 74 -9.78 11.90 -14.73
N PHE A 75 -8.93 11.02 -14.18
CA PHE A 75 -7.51 10.90 -14.50
C PHE A 75 -7.24 10.45 -15.94
N GLY A 76 -8.18 9.74 -16.56
CA GLY A 76 -8.05 9.32 -17.97
C GLY A 76 -8.01 10.47 -18.98
N ARG A 77 -8.22 11.72 -18.54
CA ARG A 77 -8.11 12.94 -19.35
C ARG A 77 -6.72 13.56 -19.31
N GLU A 78 -5.86 13.09 -18.40
CA GLU A 78 -4.46 13.51 -18.34
C GLU A 78 -3.71 13.03 -19.61
N PRO A 79 -2.62 13.70 -20.03
CA PRO A 79 -1.74 13.20 -21.08
C PRO A 79 -1.25 11.80 -20.70
N PHE A 80 -1.31 10.85 -21.64
CA PHE A 80 -1.01 9.45 -21.35
C PHE A 80 -1.88 8.89 -20.21
N GLY A 81 -3.13 9.35 -20.09
CA GLY A 81 -4.08 8.94 -19.06
C GLY A 81 -4.76 7.59 -19.31
N GLU A 82 -4.53 6.94 -20.45
CA GLU A 82 -5.22 5.68 -20.78
C GLU A 82 -5.01 4.58 -19.74
N ALA A 83 -6.07 3.80 -19.51
CA ALA A 83 -6.02 2.62 -18.67
C ALA A 83 -5.08 1.58 -19.28
N ILE A 84 -4.20 1.00 -18.45
CA ILE A 84 -3.30 -0.09 -18.85
C ILE A 84 -3.34 -1.25 -17.84
N GLY A 85 -4.22 -1.16 -16.83
CA GLY A 85 -4.50 -2.21 -15.85
C GLY A 85 -5.99 -2.46 -15.71
N ALA A 86 -6.34 -3.61 -15.14
CA ALA A 86 -7.73 -4.00 -14.97
C ALA A 86 -8.47 -3.07 -13.99
N PHE A 87 -9.73 -2.77 -14.30
CA PHE A 87 -10.70 -2.19 -13.37
C PHE A 87 -11.75 -3.23 -12.99
N LYS A 88 -12.40 -3.01 -11.84
CA LYS A 88 -13.58 -3.78 -11.41
C LYS A 88 -14.66 -2.79 -11.02
N GLU A 89 -15.92 -3.12 -11.24
CA GLU A 89 -17.01 -2.33 -10.69
C GLU A 89 -16.91 -2.28 -9.15
N ARG A 90 -17.04 -1.09 -8.55
CA ARG A 90 -16.98 -0.94 -7.09
C ARG A 90 -18.27 -1.44 -6.43
N GLY A 91 -18.15 -2.04 -5.26
CA GLY A 91 -19.31 -2.46 -4.44
C GLY A 91 -20.00 -1.28 -3.77
N ASP A 92 -21.08 -1.57 -3.04
CA ASP A 92 -21.71 -0.61 -2.13
C ASP A 92 -20.78 -0.22 -0.98
N ALA A 93 -21.05 0.93 -0.36
CA ALA A 93 -20.31 1.42 0.81
C ALA A 93 -20.21 0.32 1.86
N THR A 94 -18.97 -0.08 2.14
CA THR A 94 -18.63 -1.23 2.98
C THR A 94 -17.55 -0.81 3.95
N GLY A 95 -17.62 -1.31 5.18
CA GLY A 95 -16.56 -1.10 6.13
C GLY A 95 -16.68 -1.94 7.39
N ILE A 96 -15.64 -1.79 8.21
CA ILE A 96 -15.39 -2.59 9.40
C ILE A 96 -14.64 -1.72 10.40
N ILE A 97 -15.04 -1.77 11.67
CA ILE A 97 -14.35 -1.08 12.75
C ILE A 97 -13.88 -2.12 13.75
N LEU A 98 -12.60 -2.03 14.10
CA LEU A 98 -11.95 -2.89 15.09
C LEU A 98 -11.68 -2.13 16.39
N ARG A 99 -11.79 -2.84 17.52
CA ARG A 99 -11.32 -2.39 18.83
C ARG A 99 -10.58 -3.51 19.52
N ASN A 100 -9.29 -3.31 19.79
CA ASN A 100 -8.41 -4.29 20.46
C ASN A 100 -8.45 -5.68 19.79
N GLY A 101 -8.55 -5.69 18.46
CA GLY A 101 -8.65 -6.90 17.66
C GLY A 101 -10.05 -7.47 17.49
N TYR A 102 -11.08 -6.96 18.16
CA TYR A 102 -12.47 -7.42 17.99
C TYR A 102 -13.22 -6.56 16.98
N ILE A 103 -14.10 -7.17 16.20
CA ILE A 103 -15.03 -6.44 15.33
C ILE A 103 -16.12 -5.82 16.21
N VAL A 104 -16.32 -4.51 16.09
CA VAL A 104 -17.36 -3.78 16.84
C VAL A 104 -18.47 -3.20 15.97
N ALA A 105 -18.21 -3.03 14.67
CA ALA A 105 -19.19 -2.66 13.68
C ALA A 105 -18.78 -3.12 12.29
N GLU A 106 -19.76 -3.44 11.47
CA GLU A 106 -19.62 -3.78 10.05
C GLU A 106 -20.83 -3.25 9.29
N TRP A 107 -20.64 -2.88 8.03
CA TRP A 107 -21.72 -2.52 7.11
C TRP A 107 -21.34 -2.87 5.67
N GLY A 108 -22.34 -2.98 4.79
CA GLY A 108 -22.15 -3.41 3.41
C GLY A 108 -21.76 -4.90 3.30
N ASP A 109 -20.84 -5.22 2.40
CA ASP A 109 -20.31 -6.58 2.19
C ASP A 109 -18.79 -6.62 2.44
N PRO A 110 -18.34 -6.79 3.69
CA PRO A 110 -16.91 -6.77 4.04
C PRO A 110 -16.07 -7.86 3.39
N GLN A 111 -16.68 -8.89 2.79
CA GLN A 111 -15.97 -9.99 2.14
C GLN A 111 -15.79 -9.74 0.63
N ARG A 112 -16.54 -8.81 0.05
CA ARG A 112 -16.39 -8.43 -1.36
C ARG A 112 -14.97 -7.92 -1.62
N VAL A 113 -14.31 -8.52 -2.61
CA VAL A 113 -13.01 -8.04 -3.09
C VAL A 113 -13.22 -6.80 -3.95
N ASP A 114 -12.64 -5.68 -3.55
CA ASP A 114 -12.72 -4.39 -4.26
C ASP A 114 -11.34 -3.89 -4.68
N MET A 115 -11.30 -3.09 -5.74
CA MET A 115 -10.09 -2.34 -6.10
C MET A 115 -9.86 -1.23 -5.06
N THR A 116 -8.67 -1.17 -4.47
CA THR A 116 -8.36 -0.22 -3.39
C THR A 116 -7.44 0.93 -3.80
N PHE A 117 -7.16 1.05 -5.10
CA PHE A 117 -6.33 2.11 -5.67
C PHE A 117 -5.01 2.30 -4.90
N SER A 118 -4.78 3.48 -4.33
CA SER A 118 -3.52 3.84 -3.68
C SER A 118 -3.26 3.14 -2.35
N VAL A 119 -4.21 2.40 -1.77
CA VAL A 119 -3.91 1.52 -0.61
C VAL A 119 -2.83 0.50 -0.98
N THR A 120 -2.72 0.13 -2.27
CA THR A 120 -1.63 -0.68 -2.83
C THR A 120 -0.24 -0.26 -2.36
N LYS A 121 0.00 1.05 -2.23
CA LYS A 121 1.31 1.62 -1.83
C LYS A 121 1.74 1.13 -0.45
N SER A 122 0.79 0.87 0.46
CA SER A 122 1.09 0.32 1.79
C SER A 122 1.66 -1.10 1.69
N PHE A 123 1.07 -1.94 0.84
CA PHE A 123 1.57 -3.30 0.59
C PHE A 123 2.94 -3.29 -0.11
N LEU A 124 3.15 -2.35 -1.04
CA LEU A 124 4.46 -2.13 -1.66
C LEU A 124 5.52 -1.75 -0.63
N SER A 125 5.24 -0.78 0.23
CA SER A 125 6.15 -0.39 1.31
C SER A 125 6.43 -1.57 2.26
N THR A 126 5.44 -2.42 2.55
CA THR A 126 5.65 -3.64 3.36
C THR A 126 6.63 -4.61 2.71
N VAL A 127 6.50 -4.93 1.41
CA VAL A 127 7.44 -5.86 0.77
C VAL A 127 8.86 -5.28 0.62
N VAL A 128 9.00 -3.96 0.56
CA VAL A 128 10.30 -3.29 0.65
C VAL A 128 10.87 -3.38 2.08
N GLY A 129 10.03 -3.15 3.11
CA GLY A 129 10.41 -3.33 4.51
C GLY A 129 10.89 -4.75 4.81
N LEU A 130 10.18 -5.76 4.31
CA LEU A 130 10.61 -7.16 4.42
C LEU A 130 11.96 -7.44 3.74
N ALA A 131 12.24 -6.83 2.59
CA ALA A 131 13.54 -6.94 1.93
C ALA A 131 14.66 -6.30 2.76
N PHE A 132 14.37 -5.15 3.38
CA PHE A 132 15.30 -4.48 4.30
C PHE A 132 15.59 -5.32 5.55
N ASP A 133 14.55 -5.86 6.20
CA ASP A 133 14.70 -6.71 7.38
C ASP A 133 15.52 -7.97 7.08
N ARG A 134 15.33 -8.53 5.88
CA ARG A 134 16.08 -9.70 5.36
C ARG A 134 17.46 -9.36 4.80
N LYS A 135 17.90 -8.10 4.89
CA LYS A 135 19.21 -7.62 4.40
C LYS A 135 19.41 -7.79 2.88
N LEU A 136 18.31 -7.95 2.14
CA LEU A 136 18.33 -7.84 0.67
C LEU A 136 18.51 -6.38 0.24
N ILE A 137 18.03 -5.44 1.07
CA ILE A 137 18.39 -4.01 1.01
C ILE A 137 19.22 -3.72 2.27
N LYS A 138 20.46 -3.27 2.11
CA LYS A 138 21.38 -3.04 3.23
C LYS A 138 21.04 -1.78 4.01
N SER A 139 20.66 -0.72 3.31
CA SER A 139 20.33 0.58 3.86
C SER A 139 19.31 1.30 2.99
N LEU A 140 18.39 2.05 3.60
CA LEU A 140 17.44 2.87 2.86
C LEU A 140 18.10 4.11 2.23
N GLN A 141 19.28 4.48 2.72
CA GLN A 141 20.08 5.60 2.21
C GLN A 141 21.01 5.19 1.07
N GLU A 142 21.11 3.91 0.75
CA GLU A 142 21.88 3.47 -0.42
C GLU A 142 21.14 3.78 -1.73
N PRO A 143 21.88 4.12 -2.80
CA PRO A 143 21.30 4.27 -4.13
C PRO A 143 20.63 3.00 -4.62
N VAL A 144 19.41 3.12 -5.15
CA VAL A 144 18.62 1.99 -5.69
C VAL A 144 19.31 1.35 -6.89
N ARG A 145 20.12 2.13 -7.60
CA ARG A 145 20.99 1.67 -8.69
C ARG A 145 21.83 0.45 -8.30
N ASN A 146 22.33 0.38 -7.07
CA ASN A 146 23.18 -0.71 -6.59
C ASN A 146 22.44 -2.07 -6.55
N TYR A 147 21.12 -2.05 -6.69
CA TYR A 147 20.21 -3.20 -6.63
C TYR A 147 19.48 -3.45 -7.95
N SER A 148 19.69 -2.59 -8.95
CA SER A 148 18.94 -2.60 -10.20
C SER A 148 19.77 -3.25 -11.31
N ALA A 149 19.23 -4.30 -11.92
CA ALA A 149 19.80 -4.89 -13.13
C ALA A 149 19.17 -4.27 -14.39
N PRO A 150 19.82 -4.34 -15.56
CA PRO A 150 19.16 -4.06 -16.83
C PRO A 150 17.92 -4.94 -16.99
N VAL A 151 16.78 -4.34 -17.31
CA VAL A 151 15.49 -5.05 -17.39
C VAL A 151 15.13 -5.30 -18.84
N SER A 152 14.98 -6.57 -19.22
CA SER A 152 14.41 -6.95 -20.52
C SER A 152 12.89 -7.01 -20.39
N ILE A 153 12.18 -6.30 -21.27
CA ILE A 153 10.72 -6.42 -21.36
C ILE A 153 10.36 -7.77 -21.97
N TYR A 154 9.37 -8.43 -21.40
CA TYR A 154 8.79 -9.63 -22.00
C TYR A 154 7.70 -9.22 -22.97
N GLN A 155 7.98 -9.32 -24.26
CA GLN A 155 7.01 -9.13 -25.34
C GLN A 155 7.05 -10.33 -26.28
N THR A 156 5.89 -10.84 -26.67
CA THR A 156 5.78 -12.02 -27.56
C THR A 156 5.72 -11.65 -29.04
N THR A 157 5.46 -10.38 -29.36
CA THR A 157 5.25 -9.89 -30.73
C THR A 157 6.42 -9.06 -31.27
N GLU A 158 7.28 -8.53 -30.40
CA GLU A 158 8.41 -7.71 -30.82
C GLU A 158 9.60 -8.58 -31.23
N LYS A 159 10.15 -8.33 -32.42
CA LYS A 159 11.32 -9.05 -32.92
C LYS A 159 12.60 -8.22 -32.77
N TYR A 160 13.71 -8.90 -32.48
CA TYR A 160 15.03 -8.26 -32.34
C TYR A 160 15.62 -7.74 -33.67
N ASP A 161 15.14 -8.25 -34.80
CA ASP A 161 15.58 -7.92 -36.17
C ASP A 161 14.83 -6.73 -36.80
N ASP A 162 14.14 -5.93 -35.99
CA ASP A 162 13.53 -4.67 -36.43
C ASP A 162 14.61 -3.63 -36.77
N ALA A 163 14.75 -3.33 -38.07
CA ALA A 163 15.74 -2.39 -38.61
C ALA A 163 15.54 -0.95 -38.09
N GLU A 164 14.31 -0.54 -37.75
CA GLU A 164 14.04 0.79 -37.19
C GLU A 164 14.57 0.97 -35.76
N LYS A 165 14.90 -0.16 -35.11
CA LYS A 165 15.46 -0.23 -33.76
C LYS A 165 16.94 -0.62 -33.75
N PHE A 166 17.58 -0.70 -34.92
CA PHE A 166 19.02 -0.97 -35.00
C PHE A 166 19.81 0.08 -34.21
N GLY A 167 20.73 -0.39 -33.34
CA GLY A 167 21.57 0.47 -32.50
C GLY A 167 20.89 1.05 -31.25
N LYS A 168 19.60 0.77 -31.02
CA LYS A 168 18.89 1.21 -29.80
C LYS A 168 18.90 0.09 -28.75
N SER A 169 19.24 0.42 -27.50
CA SER A 169 19.08 -0.51 -26.39
C SER A 169 17.60 -0.87 -26.22
N ARG A 170 17.32 -2.15 -25.99
CA ARG A 170 15.99 -2.67 -25.66
C ARG A 170 15.84 -2.98 -24.18
N LEU A 171 16.89 -2.72 -23.40
CA LEU A 171 16.89 -2.89 -21.97
C LEU A 171 16.44 -1.59 -21.31
N LEU A 172 15.59 -1.70 -20.30
CA LEU A 172 15.30 -0.57 -19.42
C LEU A 172 16.40 -0.45 -18.38
N GLU A 173 17.01 0.74 -18.32
CA GLU A 173 18.04 1.12 -17.36
C GLU A 173 17.54 2.30 -16.52
N LEU A 174 16.85 1.98 -15.42
CA LEU A 174 16.06 2.98 -14.67
C LEU A 174 16.90 4.05 -13.96
N PHE A 175 18.17 3.76 -13.65
CA PHE A 175 18.99 4.59 -12.77
C PHE A 175 20.35 5.00 -13.34
N GLU A 176 20.50 5.02 -14.68
CA GLU A 176 21.80 5.33 -15.31
C GLU A 176 21.98 6.82 -15.67
N THR A 177 20.94 7.66 -15.59
CA THR A 177 21.09 9.11 -15.77
C THR A 177 21.83 9.75 -14.58
N GLU A 178 22.44 10.93 -14.78
CA GLU A 178 23.15 11.64 -13.71
C GLU A 178 22.24 11.90 -12.50
N HIS A 179 20.98 12.27 -12.75
CA HIS A 179 19.98 12.50 -11.72
C HIS A 179 19.57 11.20 -11.02
N ASN A 180 19.14 10.18 -11.77
CA ASN A 180 18.58 8.98 -11.18
C ASN A 180 19.60 8.16 -10.37
N ARG A 181 20.91 8.28 -10.68
CA ARG A 181 22.00 7.65 -9.91
C ARG A 181 22.03 8.06 -8.43
N LYS A 182 21.49 9.25 -8.10
CA LYS A 182 21.46 9.79 -6.72
C LYS A 182 20.25 9.29 -5.92
N ILE A 183 19.28 8.62 -6.55
CA ILE A 183 18.02 8.22 -5.91
C ILE A 183 18.26 7.04 -4.97
N THR A 184 17.87 7.21 -3.70
CA THR A 184 17.92 6.19 -2.65
C THR A 184 16.56 5.51 -2.48
N TRP A 185 16.55 4.38 -1.77
CA TRP A 185 15.30 3.71 -1.40
C TRP A 185 14.37 4.62 -0.59
N GLU A 186 14.93 5.42 0.32
CA GLU A 186 14.18 6.42 1.09
C GLU A 186 13.50 7.44 0.18
N HIS A 187 14.19 7.94 -0.85
CA HIS A 187 13.60 8.89 -1.79
C HIS A 187 12.39 8.31 -2.54
N LEU A 188 12.46 7.04 -2.96
CA LEU A 188 11.32 6.38 -3.59
C LEU A 188 10.17 6.13 -2.61
N LEU A 189 10.46 5.60 -1.42
CA LEU A 189 9.45 5.31 -0.38
C LEU A 189 8.72 6.58 0.10
N ARG A 190 9.44 7.70 0.18
CA ARG A 190 8.90 9.00 0.60
C ARG A 190 8.32 9.82 -0.55
N GLN A 191 8.40 9.33 -1.79
CA GLN A 191 7.99 10.04 -3.01
C GLN A 191 8.64 11.43 -3.15
N THR A 192 9.96 11.49 -2.89
CA THR A 192 10.79 12.69 -3.03
C THR A 192 11.92 12.51 -4.05
N SER A 193 11.85 11.47 -4.88
CA SER A 193 12.94 11.09 -5.78
C SER A 193 13.13 12.02 -6.97
N ASP A 194 12.06 12.70 -7.39
CA ASP A 194 11.98 13.37 -8.69
C ASP A 194 12.55 12.50 -9.83
N TRP A 195 12.28 11.18 -9.82
CA TRP A 195 12.81 10.26 -10.84
C TRP A 195 12.43 10.71 -12.25
N GLU A 196 13.37 10.59 -13.20
CA GLU A 196 13.19 11.01 -14.59
C GLU A 196 13.12 9.83 -15.55
N GLY A 197 12.18 9.88 -16.49
CA GLY A 197 12.07 8.88 -17.54
C GLY A 197 10.64 8.48 -17.85
N THR A 198 10.48 7.35 -18.54
CA THR A 198 9.18 6.76 -18.88
C THR A 198 9.16 5.31 -18.45
N LEU A 199 8.10 4.90 -17.74
CA LEU A 199 7.92 3.51 -17.32
C LEU A 199 6.50 3.07 -17.69
N TRP A 200 6.38 1.90 -18.31
CA TRP A 200 5.08 1.35 -18.75
C TRP A 200 4.29 2.28 -19.69
N GLY A 201 5.01 3.07 -20.50
CA GLY A 201 4.42 4.05 -21.41
C GLY A 201 4.00 5.37 -20.74
N LYS A 202 4.23 5.52 -19.43
CA LYS A 202 3.88 6.72 -18.66
C LYS A 202 5.13 7.54 -18.34
N PRO A 203 5.29 8.76 -18.87
CA PRO A 203 6.42 9.60 -18.52
C PRO A 203 6.27 10.19 -17.11
N ASP A 204 7.39 10.46 -16.43
CA ASP A 204 7.42 10.86 -15.03
C ASP A 204 6.64 12.14 -14.70
N TRP A 205 6.38 12.99 -15.69
CA TRP A 205 5.62 14.22 -15.56
C TRP A 205 4.11 14.08 -15.82
N ALA A 206 3.65 12.94 -16.34
CA ALA A 206 2.28 12.78 -16.81
C ALA A 206 1.25 12.40 -15.73
N ASP A 207 1.68 11.88 -14.58
CA ASP A 207 0.76 11.72 -13.44
C ASP A 207 0.58 13.08 -12.75
N ARG A 208 -0.65 13.62 -12.79
CA ARG A 208 -0.98 14.96 -12.27
C ARG A 208 -0.06 16.04 -12.85
N PRO A 209 -0.05 16.22 -14.17
CA PRO A 209 0.88 17.14 -14.82
C PRO A 209 0.60 18.59 -14.41
N ASP A 210 1.57 19.47 -14.67
CA ASP A 210 1.38 20.91 -14.52
C ASP A 210 0.17 21.38 -15.33
N LYS A 211 -0.55 22.40 -14.85
CA LYS A 211 -1.69 22.96 -15.58
C LYS A 211 -1.25 23.68 -16.86
N ASP A 212 -0.04 24.23 -16.86
CA ASP A 212 0.57 24.84 -18.04
C ASP A 212 1.38 23.79 -18.82
N ALA A 213 0.89 23.44 -20.01
CA ALA A 213 1.53 22.47 -20.87
C ALA A 213 2.96 22.86 -21.31
N ASN A 214 3.30 24.16 -21.26
CA ASN A 214 4.66 24.61 -21.57
C ASN A 214 5.69 24.12 -20.54
N ASN A 215 5.24 23.78 -19.33
CA ASN A 215 6.08 23.29 -18.25
C ASN A 215 6.28 21.77 -18.28
N TRP A 216 5.52 21.01 -19.07
CA TRP A 216 5.59 19.54 -19.03
C TRP A 216 6.98 19.00 -19.37
N LEU A 217 7.58 19.50 -20.45
CA LEU A 217 8.89 19.05 -20.93
C LEU A 217 10.05 19.95 -20.48
N ASN A 218 9.74 21.14 -19.98
CA ASN A 218 10.73 22.15 -19.54
C ASN A 218 10.77 22.33 -18.02
N ARG A 219 10.10 21.44 -17.26
CA ARG A 219 10.08 21.55 -15.79
C ARG A 219 11.49 21.51 -15.22
N LYS A 220 11.68 22.23 -14.13
CA LYS A 220 12.89 22.12 -13.32
C LYS A 220 12.97 20.71 -12.71
N ARG A 221 14.14 20.07 -12.82
CA ARG A 221 14.48 18.86 -12.08
C ARG A 221 14.98 19.25 -10.69
N ASN A 222 14.32 18.77 -9.65
CA ASN A 222 14.69 18.99 -8.25
C ASN A 222 15.65 17.90 -7.80
N GLU A 223 16.58 18.21 -6.91
CA GLU A 223 17.45 17.19 -6.32
C GLU A 223 16.62 16.17 -5.52
N PRO A 224 16.99 14.86 -5.55
CA PRO A 224 16.28 13.85 -4.77
C PRO A 224 16.28 14.20 -3.28
N GLY A 225 15.12 14.07 -2.64
CA GLY A 225 14.89 14.45 -1.24
C GLY A 225 14.36 15.87 -1.06
N ALA A 226 14.42 16.75 -2.07
CA ALA A 226 14.09 18.16 -1.92
C ALA A 226 12.57 18.46 -1.96
N VAL A 227 11.82 17.78 -2.82
CA VAL A 227 10.40 18.07 -3.07
C VAL A 227 9.59 16.79 -3.04
N TYR A 228 8.49 16.80 -2.29
CA TYR A 228 7.50 15.73 -2.32
C TYR A 228 6.56 15.90 -3.51
N GLU A 229 6.29 14.79 -4.20
CA GLU A 229 5.29 14.75 -5.25
C GLU A 229 4.62 13.38 -5.27
N TYR A 230 3.29 13.37 -5.15
CA TYR A 230 2.53 12.15 -5.22
C TYR A 230 2.45 11.67 -6.67
N ASN A 231 3.19 10.63 -7.03
CA ASN A 231 3.45 10.25 -8.43
C ASN A 231 3.54 8.72 -8.61
N ASP A 232 2.57 8.13 -9.31
CA ASP A 232 2.44 6.70 -9.53
C ASP A 232 3.49 6.14 -10.51
N VAL A 233 4.05 6.92 -11.43
CA VAL A 233 5.20 6.45 -12.25
C VAL A 233 6.37 6.11 -11.33
N ARG A 234 6.69 7.01 -10.39
CA ARG A 234 7.80 6.82 -9.43
C ARG A 234 7.54 5.67 -8.46
N VAL A 235 6.28 5.43 -8.11
CA VAL A 235 5.88 4.28 -7.29
C VAL A 235 5.99 2.97 -8.09
N ASN A 236 5.70 2.98 -9.40
CA ASN A 236 5.94 1.81 -10.27
C ASN A 236 7.45 1.52 -10.46
N VAL A 237 8.30 2.55 -10.43
CA VAL A 237 9.76 2.38 -10.38
C VAL A 237 10.15 1.65 -9.08
N LEU A 238 9.58 2.03 -7.94
CA LEU A 238 9.79 1.32 -6.67
C LEU A 238 9.33 -0.15 -6.74
N ALA A 239 8.17 -0.42 -7.35
CA ALA A 239 7.68 -1.78 -7.54
C ALA A 239 8.64 -2.64 -8.39
N LEU A 240 9.13 -2.10 -9.50
CA LEU A 240 10.10 -2.79 -10.36
C LEU A 240 11.47 -2.98 -9.65
N ALA A 241 11.92 -1.99 -8.88
CA ALA A 241 13.15 -2.11 -8.09
C ALA A 241 13.02 -3.18 -7.00
N ALA A 242 11.91 -3.20 -6.26
CA ALA A 242 11.63 -4.23 -5.26
C ALA A 242 11.55 -5.63 -5.89
N LEU A 243 10.95 -5.74 -7.07
CA LEU A 243 10.90 -6.99 -7.84
C LEU A 243 12.31 -7.48 -8.20
N ASN A 244 13.22 -6.58 -8.63
CA ASN A 244 14.62 -6.93 -8.92
C ASN A 244 15.38 -7.43 -7.69
N VAL A 245 15.14 -6.84 -6.53
CA VAL A 245 15.75 -7.27 -5.26
C VAL A 245 15.26 -8.66 -4.85
N TRP A 246 13.95 -8.87 -4.91
CA TRP A 246 13.35 -10.14 -4.50
C TRP A 246 13.60 -11.27 -5.48
N ARG A 247 13.79 -10.95 -6.77
CA ARG A 247 13.86 -11.92 -7.88
C ARG A 247 12.71 -12.93 -7.84
N ARG A 248 11.55 -12.44 -7.39
CA ARG A 248 10.32 -13.21 -7.17
C ARG A 248 9.12 -12.28 -7.32
N PRO A 249 8.01 -12.73 -7.93
CA PRO A 249 6.80 -11.92 -8.01
C PRO A 249 6.36 -11.39 -6.65
N LEU A 250 6.23 -10.07 -6.51
CA LEU A 250 5.87 -9.41 -5.25
C LEU A 250 4.56 -9.92 -4.61
N PRO A 251 3.51 -10.30 -5.37
CA PRO A 251 2.33 -10.93 -4.78
C PRO A 251 2.63 -12.22 -4.02
N GLN A 252 3.61 -13.01 -4.47
CA GLN A 252 3.99 -14.24 -3.76
C GLN A 252 4.74 -13.94 -2.46
N VAL A 253 5.62 -12.94 -2.48
CA VAL A 253 6.33 -12.45 -1.29
C VAL A 253 5.33 -11.95 -0.26
N LEU A 254 4.39 -11.09 -0.67
CA LEU A 254 3.35 -10.57 0.20
C LEU A 254 2.45 -11.67 0.75
N LYS A 255 2.09 -12.66 -0.10
CA LYS A 255 1.29 -13.80 0.31
C LYS A 255 1.96 -14.58 1.45
N GLU A 256 3.18 -15.03 1.21
CA GLU A 256 3.89 -15.92 2.13
C GLU A 256 4.24 -15.22 3.45
N PHE A 257 4.78 -14.00 3.39
CA PHE A 257 5.36 -13.37 4.58
C PHE A 257 4.41 -12.43 5.32
N VAL A 258 3.20 -12.20 4.81
CA VAL A 258 2.23 -11.30 5.45
C VAL A 258 0.83 -11.87 5.42
N MET A 259 0.26 -12.07 4.23
CA MET A 259 -1.17 -12.32 4.10
C MET A 259 -1.57 -13.69 4.66
N ASP A 260 -0.76 -14.72 4.45
CA ASP A 260 -0.99 -16.04 5.04
C ASP A 260 -0.83 -16.00 6.57
N GLU A 261 0.19 -15.31 7.07
CA GLU A 261 0.49 -15.18 8.51
C GLU A 261 -0.63 -14.45 9.29
N ILE A 262 -1.23 -13.41 8.71
CA ILE A 262 -2.37 -12.70 9.32
C ILE A 262 -3.71 -13.41 9.09
N GLY A 263 -3.70 -14.57 8.44
CA GLY A 263 -4.89 -15.37 8.14
C GLY A 263 -5.84 -14.70 7.15
N ALA A 264 -5.33 -13.89 6.23
CA ALA A 264 -6.11 -13.31 5.14
C ALA A 264 -6.62 -14.39 4.19
N SER A 265 -7.69 -14.08 3.46
CA SER A 265 -8.27 -15.00 2.48
C SER A 265 -7.32 -15.28 1.30
N ASN A 266 -7.69 -16.24 0.46
CA ASN A 266 -7.02 -16.51 -0.81
C ASN A 266 -7.65 -15.75 -2.00
N THR A 267 -8.56 -14.80 -1.75
CA THR A 267 -9.31 -14.11 -2.82
C THR A 267 -8.70 -12.77 -3.25
N TRP A 268 -7.82 -12.17 -2.44
CA TRP A 268 -7.14 -10.93 -2.81
C TRP A 268 -6.18 -11.16 -3.99
N ARG A 269 -5.96 -10.13 -4.80
CA ARG A 269 -5.04 -10.15 -5.95
C ARG A 269 -4.30 -8.83 -6.03
N TRP A 270 -3.04 -8.88 -6.45
CA TRP A 270 -2.25 -7.69 -6.75
C TRP A 270 -1.78 -7.75 -8.19
N PHE A 271 -2.38 -6.91 -9.04
CA PHE A 271 -2.16 -6.92 -10.48
C PHE A 271 -1.15 -5.87 -10.91
N GLY A 272 -0.41 -6.17 -11.98
CA GLY A 272 0.34 -5.20 -12.77
C GLY A 272 -0.48 -4.59 -13.90
N TYR A 273 0.24 -4.02 -14.85
CA TYR A 273 -0.28 -3.52 -16.11
C TYR A 273 -0.09 -4.57 -17.22
N GLU A 274 -0.84 -4.41 -18.30
CA GLU A 274 -0.74 -5.30 -19.47
C GLU A 274 0.67 -5.31 -20.10
N ASN A 275 1.39 -4.18 -19.99
CA ASN A 275 2.72 -3.98 -20.55
C ASN A 275 3.85 -4.04 -19.50
N SER A 276 3.56 -4.45 -18.26
CA SER A 276 4.54 -4.49 -17.16
C SER A 276 5.19 -5.87 -16.95
N TRP A 277 5.24 -6.69 -18.00
CA TRP A 277 5.92 -7.98 -17.98
C TRP A 277 7.39 -7.86 -18.34
N ILE A 278 8.24 -8.51 -17.56
CA ILE A 278 9.70 -8.54 -17.74
C ILE A 278 10.19 -9.98 -17.83
N VAL A 279 11.37 -10.18 -18.39
CA VAL A 279 12.10 -11.43 -18.25
C VAL A 279 12.94 -11.35 -16.98
N MET A 280 12.69 -12.26 -16.07
CA MET A 280 13.44 -12.44 -14.84
C MET A 280 13.88 -13.90 -14.78
N ASP A 281 15.20 -14.12 -14.80
CA ASP A 281 15.81 -15.43 -14.65
C ASP A 281 15.31 -16.47 -15.66
N GLY A 282 15.07 -15.99 -16.88
CA GLY A 282 14.55 -16.78 -18.00
C GLY A 282 13.05 -16.99 -17.98
N LEU A 283 12.32 -16.44 -17.00
CA LEU A 283 10.88 -16.58 -16.86
C LEU A 283 10.17 -15.22 -16.99
N PRO A 284 8.96 -15.18 -17.58
CA PRO A 284 8.12 -14.00 -17.51
C PRO A 284 7.68 -13.72 -16.06
N ALA A 285 7.91 -12.50 -15.60
CA ALA A 285 7.43 -12.00 -14.32
C ALA A 285 6.74 -10.65 -14.53
N GLN A 286 5.56 -10.48 -13.92
CA GLN A 286 4.87 -9.20 -13.95
C GLN A 286 5.39 -8.29 -12.84
N SER A 287 5.84 -7.09 -13.20
CA SER A 287 5.95 -5.99 -12.24
C SER A 287 4.55 -5.50 -11.91
N VAL A 288 4.14 -5.69 -10.66
CA VAL A 288 2.86 -5.18 -10.18
C VAL A 288 2.81 -3.67 -10.23
N SER A 289 1.62 -3.09 -10.35
CA SER A 289 1.50 -1.65 -10.24
C SER A 289 1.62 -1.27 -8.78
N GLY A 290 2.41 -0.24 -8.49
CA GLY A 290 2.62 0.26 -7.14
C GLY A 290 1.44 1.06 -6.59
N GLY A 291 0.55 1.51 -7.48
CA GLY A 291 -0.77 2.06 -7.17
C GLY A 291 -1.79 1.70 -8.25
N GLY A 292 -2.99 2.25 -8.16
CA GLY A 292 -4.10 1.94 -9.08
C GLY A 292 -4.49 3.07 -10.02
N HIS A 293 -3.61 4.04 -10.28
CA HIS A 293 -3.95 5.27 -11.03
C HIS A 293 -4.44 4.98 -12.47
N TRP A 294 -3.84 4.01 -13.16
CA TRP A 294 -4.25 3.57 -14.51
C TRP A 294 -4.87 2.16 -14.51
N GLY A 295 -5.50 1.77 -13.39
CA GLY A 295 -6.00 0.41 -13.16
C GLY A 295 -4.99 -0.47 -12.41
N GLY A 296 -5.29 -1.77 -12.29
CA GLY A 296 -4.42 -2.72 -11.58
C GLY A 296 -4.37 -2.50 -10.06
N GLY A 297 -3.25 -2.83 -9.44
CA GLY A 297 -3.02 -2.63 -8.01
C GLY A 297 -3.68 -3.70 -7.14
N MET A 298 -3.90 -3.38 -5.87
CA MET A 298 -4.43 -4.30 -4.87
C MET A 298 -5.97 -4.37 -4.94
N PHE A 299 -6.45 -5.58 -5.14
CA PHE A 299 -7.84 -5.99 -5.02
C PHE A 299 -7.98 -6.82 -3.76
N ILE A 300 -8.69 -6.30 -2.76
CA ILE A 300 -8.76 -6.89 -1.43
C ILE A 300 -10.12 -6.58 -0.80
N SER A 301 -10.60 -7.44 0.09
CA SER A 301 -11.83 -7.20 0.84
C SER A 301 -11.58 -6.30 2.05
N ALA A 302 -12.62 -5.63 2.55
CA ALA A 302 -12.50 -4.84 3.78
C ALA A 302 -12.09 -5.73 4.98
N ARG A 303 -12.55 -6.98 5.01
CA ARG A 303 -12.16 -8.00 5.99
C ARG A 303 -10.64 -8.24 6.00
N ASP A 304 -10.04 -8.52 4.85
CA ASP A 304 -8.60 -8.79 4.77
C ASP A 304 -7.78 -7.51 4.98
N MET A 305 -8.27 -6.37 4.48
CA MET A 305 -7.63 -5.08 4.73
C MET A 305 -7.63 -4.72 6.23
N ALA A 306 -8.67 -5.10 6.98
CA ALA A 306 -8.70 -4.93 8.43
C ALA A 306 -7.70 -5.82 9.16
N ARG A 307 -7.40 -7.04 8.65
CA ARG A 307 -6.31 -7.89 9.17
C ARG A 307 -4.96 -7.20 8.99
N PHE A 308 -4.71 -6.66 7.79
CA PHE A 308 -3.49 -5.91 7.50
C PHE A 308 -3.37 -4.64 8.35
N GLY A 309 -4.48 -3.92 8.55
CA GLY A 309 -4.55 -2.77 9.46
C GLY A 309 -4.30 -3.15 10.92
N LEU A 310 -4.82 -4.30 11.37
CA LEU A 310 -4.57 -4.82 12.71
C LEU A 310 -3.08 -5.12 12.92
N LEU A 311 -2.43 -5.83 12.00
CA LEU A 311 -0.98 -6.09 12.02
C LEU A 311 -0.19 -4.79 12.23
N THR A 312 -0.53 -3.75 11.45
CA THR A 312 0.16 -2.45 11.55
C THR A 312 -0.11 -1.78 12.90
N SER A 313 -1.36 -1.80 13.39
CA SER A 313 -1.72 -1.24 14.69
C SER A 313 -1.05 -1.93 15.88
N GLN A 314 -0.61 -3.18 15.69
CA GLN A 314 0.10 -3.97 16.70
C GLN A 314 1.62 -3.98 16.48
N ASN A 315 2.16 -3.04 15.67
CA ASN A 315 3.58 -2.89 15.38
C ASN A 315 4.21 -4.14 14.73
N GLY A 316 3.50 -4.77 13.80
CA GLY A 316 3.98 -5.95 13.08
C GLY A 316 3.87 -7.27 13.85
N LYS A 317 3.13 -7.27 14.97
CA LYS A 317 2.77 -8.48 15.73
C LYS A 317 1.42 -9.04 15.29
#